data_AF-A0A094RNU2-F1
#
_entry.id   AF-A0A094RNU2-F1
#
_cell.length_a   1.000
_cell.length_b   1.000
_cell.length_c   1.000
_cell.angle_alpha   90.00
_cell.angle_beta   90.00
_cell.angle_gamma   90.00
#
_symmetry.space_group_name_H-M   'P 1'
#
loop_
_entity.id
_entity.type
_entity.pdbx_description
1 polymer ?
#
loop_
_entity_poly.entity_id
_entity_poly.type
_entity_poly.pdbx_seq_one_letter_code
_entity_poly.pdbx_strand_id
1 'polypeptide(L)'
;MRAALVANREDVDPGLVGRALRRHGYTFTEFLREDHEGWLPVEDFDLVLALGSNWSTYWDQVAGPVRAEQELLREAMRRDIPVLGICFGAQQVAAVLGGEITKAQSPEIGWCQVFATSEAGLTAPSALTS
;
A
#
# COMPACT_ATOMS: atom_id res chain seq x y z
N MET A 1 -7.93 -16.86 5.79
CA MET A 1 -7.48 -16.01 4.68
C MET A 1 -6.10 -15.48 5.01
N ARG A 2 -5.23 -15.31 4.03
CA ARG A 2 -3.85 -14.87 4.19
C ARG A 2 -3.72 -13.45 3.64
N ALA A 3 -3.10 -12.56 4.39
CA ALA A 3 -2.78 -11.21 3.93
C ALA A 3 -1.27 -10.99 3.93
N ALA A 4 -0.73 -10.45 2.84
CA ALA A 4 0.62 -9.91 2.82
C ALA A 4 0.60 -8.54 3.52
N LEU A 5 1.45 -8.37 4.53
CA LEU A 5 1.59 -7.13 5.27
C LEU A 5 2.91 -6.45 4.87
N VAL A 6 2.85 -5.47 3.98
CA VAL A 6 4.03 -4.74 3.53
C VAL A 6 4.32 -3.59 4.50
N ALA A 7 5.51 -3.60 5.09
CA ALA A 7 5.89 -2.64 6.13
C ALA A 7 7.41 -2.45 6.21
N ASN A 8 7.85 -1.44 6.94
CA ASN A 8 9.24 -1.34 7.40
C ASN A 8 9.41 -2.14 8.69
N ARG A 9 10.60 -2.72 8.90
CA ARG A 9 10.91 -3.52 10.11
C ARG A 9 10.60 -2.80 11.42
N GLU A 10 10.79 -1.48 11.45
CA GLU A 10 10.54 -0.65 12.64
C GLU A 10 9.07 -0.27 12.84
N ASP A 11 8.20 -0.50 11.84
CA ASP A 11 6.80 -0.07 11.84
C ASP A 11 5.88 -1.14 11.22
N VAL A 12 5.94 -2.36 11.78
CA VAL A 12 5.16 -3.52 11.31
C VAL A 12 3.77 -3.62 11.92
N ASP A 13 3.38 -2.74 12.83
CA ASP A 13 2.08 -2.85 13.51
C ASP A 13 0.94 -2.30 12.61
N PRO A 14 0.02 -3.15 12.12
CA PRO A 14 -1.11 -2.71 11.31
C PRO A 14 -2.22 -2.02 12.13
N GLY A 15 -2.06 -1.89 13.46
CA GLY A 15 -2.94 -1.17 14.36
C GLY A 15 -4.41 -1.59 14.26
N LEU A 16 -5.31 -0.61 14.22
CA LEU A 16 -6.76 -0.85 14.19
C LEU A 16 -7.23 -1.59 12.93
N VAL A 17 -6.59 -1.33 11.78
CA VAL A 17 -6.90 -2.02 10.52
C VAL A 17 -6.55 -3.50 10.64
N GLY A 18 -5.34 -3.80 11.13
CA GLY A 18 -4.95 -5.20 11.36
C GLY A 18 -5.82 -5.90 12.40
N ARG A 19 -6.24 -5.21 13.46
CA ARG A 19 -7.22 -5.75 14.42
C ARG A 19 -8.56 -6.06 13.75
N ALA A 20 -9.05 -5.18 12.87
CA ALA A 20 -10.28 -5.41 12.13
C ALA A 20 -10.17 -6.62 11.19
N LEU A 21 -9.09 -6.72 10.42
CA LEU A 21 -8.84 -7.83 9.49
C LEU A 21 -8.70 -9.17 10.22
N ARG A 22 -7.99 -9.22 11.36
CA ARG A 22 -7.91 -10.43 12.19
C ARG A 22 -9.28 -10.91 12.67
N ARG A 23 -10.20 -10.01 13.04
CA ARG A 23 -11.59 -10.36 13.38
C ARG A 23 -12.37 -10.96 12.21
N HIS A 24 -11.97 -10.66 10.97
CA HIS A 24 -12.54 -11.24 9.76
C HIS A 24 -11.80 -12.52 9.32
N GLY A 25 -10.87 -13.06 10.11
CA GLY A 25 -10.20 -14.34 9.80
C GLY A 25 -8.95 -14.23 8.93
N TYR A 26 -8.35 -13.04 8.84
CA TYR A 26 -7.05 -12.85 8.20
C TYR A 26 -5.89 -13.16 9.15
N THR A 27 -4.90 -13.88 8.62
CA THR A 27 -3.56 -14.01 9.21
C THR A 27 -2.56 -13.25 8.34
N PHE A 28 -1.55 -12.64 8.96
CA PHE A 28 -0.56 -11.84 8.23
C PHE A 28 0.75 -12.60 8.01
N THR A 29 1.32 -12.43 6.82
CA THR A 29 2.73 -12.71 6.55
C THR A 29 3.42 -11.38 6.32
N GLU A 30 4.47 -11.12 7.08
CA GLU A 30 5.22 -9.87 7.04
C GLU A 30 6.13 -9.82 5.81
N PHE A 31 5.94 -8.78 5.01
CA PHE A 31 6.71 -8.46 3.84
C PHE A 31 7.51 -7.21 4.19
N LEU A 32 8.65 -7.41 4.86
CA LEU A 32 9.54 -6.31 5.25
C LEU A 32 10.19 -5.72 4.00
N ARG A 33 10.05 -4.41 3.78
CA ARG A 33 10.66 -3.70 2.64
C ARG A 33 12.17 -3.88 2.61
N GLU A 34 12.80 -3.92 3.77
CA GLU A 34 14.24 -4.14 3.92
C GLU A 34 14.68 -5.53 3.42
N ASP A 35 13.78 -6.52 3.41
CA ASP A 35 14.05 -7.91 3.01
C ASP A 35 13.20 -8.32 1.77
N HIS A 36 12.94 -7.37 0.87
CA HIS A 36 12.03 -7.54 -0.28
C HIS A 36 12.37 -8.70 -1.23
N GLU A 37 13.62 -9.15 -1.26
CA GLU A 37 14.05 -10.30 -2.08
C GLU A 37 13.46 -11.63 -1.59
N GLY A 38 13.04 -11.71 -0.33
CA GLY A 38 12.50 -12.93 0.30
C GLY A 38 10.98 -13.07 0.23
N TRP A 39 10.28 -12.16 -0.44
CA TRP A 39 8.82 -12.17 -0.47
C TRP A 39 8.28 -13.35 -1.26
N LEU A 40 7.19 -13.93 -0.74
CA LEU A 40 6.47 -15.00 -1.42
C LEU A 40 5.66 -14.44 -2.62
N PRO A 41 5.32 -15.28 -3.60
CA PRO A 41 4.44 -14.88 -4.70
C PRO A 41 3.10 -14.33 -4.18
N VAL A 42 2.60 -13.28 -4.82
CA VAL A 42 1.40 -12.57 -4.32
C VAL A 42 0.13 -13.42 -4.43
N GLU A 43 0.09 -14.37 -5.35
CA GLU A 43 -1.01 -15.33 -5.50
C GLU A 43 -1.23 -16.27 -4.30
N ASP A 44 -0.28 -16.32 -3.36
CA ASP A 44 -0.43 -17.06 -2.10
C ASP A 44 -1.29 -16.29 -1.06
N PHE A 45 -1.80 -15.11 -1.42
CA PHE A 45 -2.51 -14.18 -0.53
C PHE A 45 -3.86 -13.74 -1.09
N ASP A 46 -4.78 -13.49 -0.17
CA ASP A 46 -6.15 -13.02 -0.44
C ASP A 46 -6.26 -11.48 -0.35
N LEU A 47 -5.23 -10.80 0.17
CA LEU A 47 -5.20 -9.36 0.41
C LEU A 47 -3.74 -8.88 0.53
N VAL A 48 -3.45 -7.68 0.00
CA VAL A 48 -2.23 -6.94 0.32
C VAL A 48 -2.58 -5.72 1.17
N LEU A 49 -2.01 -5.64 2.38
CA LEU A 49 -2.06 -4.46 3.23
C LEU A 49 -0.68 -3.78 3.20
N ALA A 50 -0.60 -2.61 2.56
CA ALA A 50 0.63 -1.81 2.48
C ALA A 50 0.57 -0.64 3.48
N LEU A 51 1.42 -0.69 4.51
CA LEU A 51 1.47 0.29 5.58
C LEU A 51 2.26 1.55 5.20
N GLY A 52 2.24 2.51 6.13
CA GLY A 52 3.05 3.72 6.07
C GLY A 52 4.56 3.44 6.12
N SER A 53 5.33 4.52 6.02
CA SER A 53 6.78 4.51 6.11
C SER A 53 7.27 5.92 6.47
N ASN A 54 8.43 6.00 7.12
CA ASN A 54 9.19 7.24 7.24
C ASN A 54 10.05 7.53 5.98
N TRP A 55 10.03 6.63 5.00
CA TRP A 55 10.71 6.80 3.72
C TRP A 55 9.98 7.78 2.81
N SER A 56 10.71 8.26 1.81
CA SER A 56 10.14 8.94 0.66
C SER A 56 10.31 8.09 -0.60
N THR A 57 9.28 8.03 -1.44
CA THR A 57 9.28 7.22 -2.67
C THR A 57 10.40 7.58 -3.64
N TYR A 58 10.89 8.82 -3.60
CA TYR A 58 11.93 9.34 -4.50
C TYR A 58 13.33 9.36 -3.87
N TRP A 59 13.55 8.68 -2.75
CA TRP A 59 14.88 8.52 -2.16
C TRP A 59 15.66 7.39 -2.84
N ASP A 60 16.84 7.71 -3.40
CA ASP A 60 17.65 6.75 -4.15
C ASP A 60 18.02 5.50 -3.35
N GLN A 61 18.31 5.66 -2.05
CA GLN A 61 18.73 4.55 -1.18
C GLN A 61 17.65 3.51 -0.91
N VAL A 62 16.38 3.81 -1.19
CA VAL A 62 15.24 2.87 -1.02
C VAL A 62 14.62 2.48 -2.36
N ALA A 63 15.19 2.90 -3.49
CA ALA A 63 14.60 2.69 -4.81
C ALA A 63 14.38 1.20 -5.16
N GLY A 64 15.24 0.30 -4.66
CA GLY A 64 15.08 -1.16 -4.83
C GLY A 64 13.81 -1.69 -4.16
N PRO A 65 13.71 -1.60 -2.81
CA PRO A 65 12.50 -1.96 -2.07
C PRO A 65 11.21 -1.31 -2.60
N VAL A 66 11.26 -0.02 -2.94
CA VAL A 66 10.11 0.72 -3.49
C VAL A 66 9.65 0.11 -4.81
N ARG A 67 10.58 -0.23 -5.70
CA ARG A 67 10.26 -0.89 -6.97
C ARG A 67 9.67 -2.28 -6.76
N ALA A 68 10.21 -3.05 -5.81
CA ALA A 68 9.69 -4.37 -5.48
C ALA A 68 8.26 -4.30 -4.90
N GLU A 69 7.98 -3.33 -4.02
CA GLU A 69 6.62 -3.06 -3.53
C GLU A 69 5.69 -2.70 -4.68
N GLN A 70 6.07 -1.78 -5.57
CA GLN A 70 5.24 -1.41 -6.72
C GLN A 70 4.96 -2.59 -7.66
N GLU A 71 5.92 -3.50 -7.83
CA GLU A 71 5.72 -4.69 -8.65
C GLU A 71 4.77 -5.69 -8.00
N LEU A 72 4.92 -5.93 -6.68
CA LEU A 72 3.98 -6.74 -5.90
C LEU A 72 2.55 -6.20 -6.01
N LEU A 73 2.37 -4.88 -5.87
CA LEU A 73 1.07 -4.22 -5.95
C LEU A 73 0.47 -4.31 -7.36
N ARG A 74 1.29 -4.13 -8.40
CA ARG A 74 0.85 -4.28 -9.81
C ARG A 74 0.37 -5.70 -10.08
N GLU A 75 1.12 -6.69 -9.62
CA GLU A 75 0.76 -8.09 -9.80
C GLU A 75 -0.49 -8.48 -9.01
N ALA A 76 -0.66 -7.95 -7.78
CA ALA A 76 -1.88 -8.13 -7.00
C ALA A 76 -3.11 -7.64 -7.78
N MET A 77 -3.05 -6.39 -8.27
CA MET A 77 -4.14 -5.77 -9.02
C MET A 77 -4.45 -6.52 -10.32
N ARG A 78 -3.41 -6.97 -11.05
CA ARG A 78 -3.58 -7.77 -12.28
C ARG A 78 -4.31 -9.10 -12.04
N ARG A 79 -4.26 -9.61 -10.80
CA ARG A 79 -4.88 -10.87 -10.39
C ARG A 79 -6.18 -10.68 -9.61
N ASP A 80 -6.72 -9.46 -9.59
CA ASP A 80 -7.90 -9.10 -8.80
C ASP A 80 -7.75 -9.37 -7.29
N ILE A 81 -6.50 -9.39 -6.79
CA ILE A 81 -6.21 -9.48 -5.35
C ILE A 81 -6.38 -8.07 -4.76
N PRO A 82 -7.26 -7.87 -3.78
CA PRO A 82 -7.52 -6.56 -3.22
C PRO A 82 -6.28 -5.97 -2.52
N VAL A 83 -6.11 -4.65 -2.66
CA VAL A 83 -5.01 -3.89 -2.07
C VAL A 83 -5.57 -2.78 -1.19
N LEU A 84 -5.07 -2.66 0.04
CA LEU A 84 -5.28 -1.52 0.92
C LEU A 84 -3.95 -0.83 1.22
N GLY A 85 -3.77 0.38 0.69
CA GLY A 85 -2.61 1.22 0.98
C GLY A 85 -2.92 2.29 2.04
N ILE A 86 -1.99 2.50 2.98
CA ILE A 86 -2.09 3.52 4.04
C ILE A 86 -0.87 4.42 3.99
N CYS A 87 -1.09 5.75 3.97
CA CYS A 87 -0.02 6.75 3.94
C CYS A 87 0.96 6.49 2.76
N PHE A 88 2.20 6.09 3.04
CA PHE A 88 3.18 5.67 2.04
C PHE A 88 2.63 4.57 1.12
N GLY A 89 2.00 3.52 1.66
CA GLY A 89 1.39 2.46 0.85
C GLY A 89 0.32 2.98 -0.12
N ALA A 90 -0.44 4.01 0.25
CA ALA A 90 -1.42 4.64 -0.64
C ALA A 90 -0.73 5.42 -1.79
N GLN A 91 0.42 6.04 -1.52
CA GLN A 91 1.24 6.68 -2.56
C GLN A 91 1.73 5.63 -3.57
N GLN A 92 2.21 4.48 -3.08
CA GLN A 92 2.67 3.38 -3.94
C GLN A 92 1.54 2.83 -4.83
N VAL A 93 0.34 2.66 -4.28
CA VAL A 93 -0.88 2.32 -5.04
C VAL A 93 -1.14 3.36 -6.14
N ALA A 94 -1.10 4.65 -5.80
CA ALA A 94 -1.31 5.72 -6.78
C ALA A 94 -0.28 5.69 -7.91
N ALA A 95 1.01 5.49 -7.60
CA ALA A 95 2.07 5.37 -8.61
C ALA A 95 1.87 4.19 -9.55
N VAL A 96 1.48 3.02 -9.03
CA VAL A 96 1.21 1.83 -9.86
C VAL A 96 0.06 2.06 -10.83
N LEU A 97 -0.94 2.84 -10.42
CA LEU A 97 -2.09 3.23 -11.25
C LEU A 97 -1.80 4.39 -12.21
N GLY A 98 -0.54 4.84 -12.31
CA GLY A 98 -0.12 5.93 -13.20
C GLY A 98 -0.30 7.34 -12.62
N GLY A 99 -0.61 7.47 -11.33
CA GLY A 99 -0.65 8.73 -10.62
C GLY A 99 0.75 9.29 -10.33
N GLU A 100 0.81 10.58 -10.05
CA GLU A 100 2.04 11.28 -9.69
C GLU A 100 2.13 11.48 -8.17
N ILE A 101 3.28 11.16 -7.57
CA ILE A 101 3.57 11.43 -6.16
C ILE A 101 4.40 12.70 -6.07
N THR A 102 3.83 13.74 -5.47
CA THR A 102 4.51 15.02 -5.29
C THR A 102 4.58 15.39 -3.81
N LYS A 103 5.56 16.24 -3.46
CA LYS A 103 5.67 16.78 -2.12
C LYS A 103 4.50 17.71 -1.84
N ALA A 104 3.75 17.44 -0.77
CA ALA A 104 2.70 18.32 -0.29
C ALA A 104 3.25 19.71 0.07
N GLN A 105 2.47 20.77 -0.18
CA GLN A 105 2.85 22.14 0.15
C GLN A 105 2.99 22.36 1.66
N SER A 106 2.19 21.65 2.46
CA SER A 106 2.22 21.68 3.92
C SER A 106 2.03 20.26 4.46
N PRO A 107 2.74 19.86 5.53
CA PRO A 107 2.51 18.58 6.18
C PRO A 107 1.19 18.59 6.96
N GLU A 108 0.50 17.46 6.95
CA GLU A 108 -0.70 17.21 7.75
C GLU A 108 -0.32 16.30 8.93
N ILE A 109 -0.21 16.88 10.13
CA ILE A 109 0.22 16.17 11.34
C ILE A 109 -0.84 16.39 12.43
N GLY A 110 -1.40 15.28 12.94
CA GLY A 110 -2.45 15.30 13.95
C GLY A 110 -3.84 15.09 13.35
N TRP A 111 -4.86 15.68 13.99
CA TRP A 111 -6.24 15.52 13.57
C TRP A 111 -6.58 16.52 12.46
N CYS A 112 -6.79 16.00 11.25
CA CYS A 112 -7.22 16.76 10.08
C CYS A 112 -8.67 16.38 9.71
N GLN A 113 -9.44 17.34 9.22
CA GLN A 113 -10.79 17.08 8.73
C GLN A 113 -10.73 16.57 7.29
N VAL A 114 -11.44 15.48 7.01
CA VAL A 114 -11.62 14.94 5.66
C VAL A 114 -13.10 14.93 5.31
N PHE A 115 -13.41 15.26 4.07
CA PHE A 115 -14.78 15.30 3.55
C PHE A 115 -14.91 14.27 2.44
N ALA A 116 -15.99 13.49 2.47
CA ALA A 116 -16.30 12.58 1.38
C ALA A 116 -16.63 13.41 0.12
N THR A 117 -15.96 13.11 -0.98
CA THR A 117 -16.34 13.60 -2.30
C THR A 117 -17.41 12.68 -2.89
N SER A 118 -18.33 13.22 -3.68
CA SER A 118 -19.36 12.40 -4.34
C SER A 118 -18.75 11.57 -5.47
N GLU A 119 -19.27 10.36 -5.70
CA GLU A 119 -18.80 9.47 -6.78
C GLU A 119 -18.88 10.13 -8.17
N ALA A 120 -19.83 11.04 -8.38
CA ALA A 120 -19.96 11.82 -9.61
C ALA A 120 -18.74 12.73 -9.91
N GLY A 121 -17.88 12.99 -8.92
CA GLY A 121 -16.63 13.73 -9.08
C GLY A 121 -15.37 12.88 -9.24
N LEU A 122 -15.48 11.54 -9.18
CA LEU A 122 -14.36 10.62 -9.34
C LEU A 122 -14.23 10.19 -10.80
N THR A 123 -13.28 10.77 -11.53
CA THR A 123 -12.79 10.16 -12.77
C THR A 123 -11.94 8.95 -12.42
N ALA A 124 -12.40 7.75 -12.73
CA ALA A 124 -11.58 6.55 -12.59
C ALA A 124 -10.29 6.72 -13.42
N PRO A 125 -9.11 6.41 -12.86
CA PRO A 125 -7.88 6.30 -13.65
C PRO A 125 -8.11 5.36 -14.83
N SER A 126 -7.65 5.74 -16.02
CA SER A 126 -7.76 4.90 -17.23
C SER A 126 -7.13 3.51 -17.05
N ALA A 127 -6.20 3.36 -16.12
CA ALA A 127 -5.58 2.10 -15.72
C ALA A 127 -6.56 1.10 -15.05
N LEU A 128 -7.73 1.52 -14.59
CA LEU A 128 -8.74 0.69 -13.92
C LEU A 128 -9.97 0.37 -14.81
N THR A 129 -9.98 0.85 -16.05
CA THR A 129 -11.13 0.71 -16.96
C THR A 129 -10.79 -0.09 -18.23
N SER A 130 -9.71 -0.87 -18.20
CA SER A 130 -9.21 -1.68 -19.34
C SER A 130 -9.50 -3.16 -19.14
#